data_AF-A0A4V6E427-F1
#
_entry.id   AF-A0A4V6E427-F1
#
_cell.length_a   1.000
_cell.length_b   1.000
_cell.length_c   1.000
_cell.angle_alpha   90.00
_cell.angle_beta   90.00
_cell.angle_gamma   90.00
#
_symmetry.space_group_name_H-M   'P 1'
#
loop_
_entity.id
_entity.type
_entity.pdbx_description
1 polymer ?
#
loop_
_entity_poly.entity_id
_entity_poly.type
_entity_poly.pdbx_seq_one_letter_code
_entity_poly.pdbx_strand_id
1 'polypeptide(L)'
;MSKSNPSRRYFLRAGVVATAGIALSGCSESTDSSADGGEEGSERESDSSGEPDTESAEPEEVEPTEPDESPALEHLHGISADLRPPDDGGYHDLRYEWEALGDSWYLELQIPKALGEYYENRSGTSGDFDQYLADTYDRDTVGVIVEEFTSFKERYELTKPEVVNLAVGFVQGLRYTEDSVTSSYDQYSNYPVETLINQGGDCEDTAILMAALLRELGYGSALLELPANSPDHMAIGVLGDSSINGTYYEVDSDRYYYLETTGENWEVGEIPDEYSDANAAISEVGPHASLIYNCETRYDEEVGEIVLESTVWNVGDSTALSGKFYAEFENRSETTQEAASHQIGFLEPDNAEDFELRLQPPEAEALRLRTTVTLDGSFHESSVSEYQDPI
;
A
#
# COMPACT_ATOMS: atom_id res chain seq x y z
N MET A 1 -4.92 10.86 -54.18
CA MET A 1 -5.64 12.14 -54.36
C MET A 1 -5.88 12.72 -52.98
N SER A 2 -5.19 13.82 -52.69
CA SER A 2 -5.32 14.55 -51.43
C SER A 2 -6.73 15.13 -51.30
N LYS A 3 -7.41 14.82 -50.21
CA LYS A 3 -8.47 15.66 -49.66
C LYS A 3 -7.94 16.22 -48.35
N SER A 4 -7.44 17.45 -48.43
CA SER A 4 -7.27 18.34 -47.29
C SER A 4 -8.60 18.44 -46.53
N ASN A 5 -8.64 17.99 -45.27
CA ASN A 5 -9.73 18.32 -44.36
C ASN A 5 -9.32 19.58 -43.58
N PRO A 6 -10.16 20.61 -43.49
CA PRO A 6 -9.79 21.91 -42.94
C PRO A 6 -9.63 21.79 -41.43
N SER A 7 -8.56 22.39 -40.91
CA SER A 7 -8.31 22.72 -39.50
C SER A 7 -9.48 22.42 -38.54
N ARG A 8 -9.50 21.21 -37.95
CA ARG A 8 -10.16 21.00 -36.67
C ARG A 8 -9.33 21.78 -35.65
N ARG A 9 -9.85 22.93 -35.22
CA ARG A 9 -9.37 23.57 -34.01
C ARG A 9 -9.86 22.68 -32.89
N TYR A 10 -9.00 21.78 -32.41
CA TYR A 10 -9.22 21.11 -31.14
C TYR A 10 -9.25 22.21 -30.08
N PHE A 11 -10.43 22.48 -29.54
CA PHE A 11 -10.53 23.32 -28.36
C PHE A 11 -10.20 22.42 -27.18
N LEU A 12 -9.01 22.60 -26.60
CA LEU A 12 -8.68 21.98 -25.32
C LEU A 12 -9.80 22.33 -24.33
N ARG A 13 -10.57 21.31 -23.91
CA ARG A 13 -11.58 21.45 -22.87
C ARG A 13 -10.84 21.45 -21.53
N ALA A 14 -10.83 22.61 -20.87
CA ALA A 14 -9.93 22.90 -19.74
C ALA A 14 -10.21 22.07 -18.47
N GLY A 15 -9.19 21.38 -17.94
CA GLY A 15 -9.14 20.82 -16.59
C GLY A 15 -8.61 21.80 -15.54
N VAL A 16 -8.92 21.54 -14.27
CA VAL A 16 -8.47 22.27 -13.08
C VAL A 16 -7.20 21.58 -12.51
N VAL A 17 -6.39 22.30 -11.73
CA VAL A 17 -5.33 21.67 -10.91
C VAL A 17 -6.00 21.04 -9.71
N ALA A 18 -5.86 19.73 -9.59
CA ALA A 18 -6.50 18.97 -8.53
C ALA A 18 -5.44 18.33 -7.62
N THR A 19 -5.59 18.45 -6.31
CA THR A 19 -4.60 18.02 -5.32
C THR A 19 -5.20 16.92 -4.45
N ALA A 20 -4.60 15.74 -4.47
CA ALA A 20 -4.97 14.65 -3.58
C ALA A 20 -4.31 14.83 -2.20
N GLY A 21 -5.06 14.48 -1.14
CA GLY A 21 -4.53 14.33 0.21
C GLY A 21 -4.22 12.87 0.54
N ILE A 22 -3.64 12.63 1.71
CA ILE A 22 -3.62 11.30 2.34
C ILE A 22 -4.53 11.41 3.56
N ALA A 23 -5.69 10.75 3.53
CA ALA A 23 -6.59 10.70 4.66
C ALA A 23 -6.13 9.60 5.65
N LEU A 24 -5.27 9.97 6.61
CA LEU A 24 -4.91 9.08 7.71
C LEU A 24 -6.01 9.11 8.79
N SER A 25 -7.02 8.25 8.65
CA SER A 25 -8.02 8.04 9.70
C SER A 25 -7.37 7.24 10.85
N GLY A 26 -7.40 7.78 12.09
CA GLY A 26 -7.06 7.01 13.30
C GLY A 26 -5.91 7.53 14.17
N CYS A 27 -5.19 8.59 13.79
CA CYS A 27 -4.15 9.17 14.63
C CYS A 27 -4.75 9.99 15.79
N SER A 28 -5.01 9.38 16.95
CA SER A 28 -5.18 10.16 18.18
C SER A 28 -3.83 10.75 18.59
N GLU A 29 -3.73 12.08 18.57
CA GLU A 29 -2.60 12.83 19.14
C GLU A 29 -2.39 12.43 20.60
N SER A 30 -1.23 11.84 20.92
CA SER A 30 -0.76 11.71 22.29
C SER A 30 -0.41 13.10 22.81
N THR A 31 -1.26 13.63 23.69
CA THR A 31 -0.97 14.89 24.39
C THR A 31 0.21 14.71 25.33
N ASP A 32 1.34 15.27 24.94
CA ASP A 32 2.54 15.39 25.75
C ASP A 32 2.29 16.41 26.88
N SER A 33 2.28 15.94 28.13
CA SER A 33 2.22 16.82 29.31
C SER A 33 3.59 16.88 29.98
N SER A 34 4.45 17.77 29.48
CA SER A 34 5.62 18.23 30.20
C SER A 34 5.20 19.13 31.36
N ALA A 35 5.65 18.84 32.58
CA ALA A 35 5.68 19.79 33.68
C ALA A 35 7.02 19.69 34.42
N ASP A 36 7.86 20.68 34.13
CA ASP A 36 9.13 20.99 34.78
C ASP A 36 8.91 21.77 36.10
N GLY A 37 9.85 21.58 37.03
CA GLY A 37 10.39 22.68 37.84
C GLY A 37 9.97 22.79 39.32
N GLY A 38 10.95 22.70 40.23
CA GLY A 38 10.88 23.38 41.53
C GLY A 38 11.80 22.84 42.64
N GLU A 39 13.02 23.39 42.73
CA GLU A 39 14.00 23.25 43.83
C GLU A 39 13.51 23.75 45.20
N GLU A 40 14.11 23.25 46.30
CA GLU A 40 14.61 24.04 47.45
C GLU A 40 15.36 23.11 48.44
N GLY A 41 16.68 23.29 48.66
CA GLY A 41 17.26 23.83 49.91
C GLY A 41 17.66 22.72 50.91
N SER A 42 18.64 22.80 51.82
CA SER A 42 19.77 23.67 52.17
C SER A 42 20.32 23.12 53.51
N GLU A 43 21.59 23.41 53.85
CA GLU A 43 22.24 23.33 55.20
C GLU A 43 22.75 21.94 55.67
N ARG A 44 23.86 21.75 56.42
CA ARG A 44 25.03 22.53 56.88
C ARG A 44 25.96 21.54 57.66
N GLU A 45 27.28 21.82 57.67
CA GLU A 45 28.29 21.72 58.78
C GLU A 45 28.42 20.41 59.61
N SER A 46 29.55 19.95 60.17
CA SER A 46 30.99 20.26 60.23
C SER A 46 31.64 19.26 61.23
N ASP A 47 32.98 19.21 61.28
CA ASP A 47 33.87 18.64 62.34
C ASP A 47 34.03 17.11 62.44
N SER A 48 35.15 16.52 62.90
CA SER A 48 36.57 16.88 63.06
C SER A 48 37.26 15.69 63.75
N SER A 49 38.54 15.48 63.43
CA SER A 49 39.60 14.84 64.22
C SER A 49 39.74 13.31 64.28
N GLY A 50 41.00 12.86 64.05
CA GLY A 50 41.61 11.76 64.79
C GLY A 50 42.32 10.69 63.95
N GLU A 51 43.60 10.90 63.62
CA GLU A 51 44.54 9.80 63.32
C GLU A 51 44.87 9.02 64.61
N PRO A 52 45.19 7.72 64.51
CA PRO A 52 46.62 7.38 64.50
C PRO A 52 47.02 6.25 63.54
N ASP A 53 48.31 6.24 63.24
CA ASP A 53 49.07 5.26 62.46
C ASP A 53 48.80 3.80 62.85
N THR A 54 48.54 2.98 61.83
CA THR A 54 48.86 1.54 61.85
C THR A 54 49.37 1.11 60.48
N GLU A 55 50.67 0.79 60.46
CA GLU A 55 51.38 0.06 59.42
C GLU A 55 50.82 -1.37 59.33
N SER A 56 50.32 -1.80 58.17
CA SER A 56 50.54 -3.15 57.59
C SER A 56 49.52 -3.52 56.49
N ALA A 57 50.08 -4.11 55.43
CA ALA A 57 49.47 -4.83 54.32
C ALA A 57 48.80 -3.97 53.23
N GLU A 58 49.55 -3.79 52.14
CA GLU A 58 48.99 -3.49 50.82
C GLU A 58 47.87 -4.49 50.52
N PRO A 59 46.62 -4.05 50.23
CA PRO A 59 45.66 -4.95 49.63
C PRO A 59 46.18 -5.28 48.23
N GLU A 60 46.20 -6.58 47.88
CA GLU A 60 46.30 -6.94 46.47
C GLU A 60 45.20 -6.17 45.72
N GLU A 61 45.62 -5.34 44.75
CA GLU A 61 44.71 -4.83 43.73
C GLU A 61 44.08 -6.05 43.07
N VAL A 62 42.88 -6.42 43.52
CA VAL A 62 41.98 -7.22 42.72
C VAL A 62 41.63 -6.28 41.57
N GLU A 63 42.29 -6.48 40.43
CA GLU A 63 41.83 -5.86 39.19
C GLU A 63 40.32 -6.12 39.10
N PRO A 64 39.50 -5.10 38.80
CA PRO A 64 38.09 -5.36 38.54
C PRO A 64 38.08 -6.40 37.41
N THR A 65 37.63 -7.61 37.72
CA THR A 65 37.13 -8.50 36.68
C THR A 65 36.08 -7.68 35.96
N GLU A 66 36.41 -7.26 34.73
CA GLU A 66 35.45 -6.78 33.75
C GLU A 66 34.20 -7.66 33.93
N PRO A 67 33.00 -7.07 34.10
CA PRO A 67 31.79 -7.88 34.14
C PRO A 67 31.86 -8.80 32.92
N ASP A 68 31.64 -10.08 33.15
CA ASP A 68 31.50 -11.06 32.08
C ASP A 68 30.31 -10.58 31.26
N GLU A 69 30.56 -9.77 30.22
CA GLU A 69 29.58 -9.30 29.25
C GLU A 69 29.13 -10.55 28.49
N SER A 70 28.28 -11.33 29.16
CA SER A 70 27.50 -12.37 28.53
C SER A 70 26.76 -11.68 27.38
N PRO A 71 26.82 -12.26 26.16
CA PRO A 71 26.27 -11.60 24.98
C PRO A 71 24.80 -11.24 25.25
N ALA A 72 24.44 -9.98 25.05
CA ALA A 72 23.08 -9.49 25.28
C ALA A 72 22.35 -9.28 23.94
N LEU A 73 21.03 -9.28 23.97
CA LEU A 73 20.20 -9.00 22.78
C LEU A 73 20.12 -7.50 22.44
N GLU A 74 20.97 -6.66 23.04
CA GLU A 74 21.05 -5.21 22.80
C GLU A 74 21.19 -4.87 21.31
N HIS A 75 21.94 -5.69 20.55
CA HIS A 75 22.11 -5.53 19.11
C HIS A 75 20.79 -5.66 18.31
N LEU A 76 19.74 -6.22 18.90
CA LEU A 76 18.42 -6.35 18.30
C LEU A 76 17.45 -5.26 18.78
N HIS A 77 17.89 -4.29 19.57
CA HIS A 77 17.07 -3.14 19.98
C HIS A 77 16.90 -2.13 18.83
N GLY A 78 15.71 -1.55 18.69
CA GLY A 78 15.41 -0.46 17.74
C GLY A 78 15.22 -0.91 16.29
N ILE A 79 15.12 -2.22 16.04
CA ILE A 79 14.70 -2.73 14.74
C ILE A 79 13.23 -2.37 14.56
N SER A 80 12.90 -1.66 13.48
CA SER A 80 11.54 -1.23 13.21
C SER A 80 11.11 -1.47 11.77
N ALA A 81 9.80 -1.53 11.57
CA ALA A 81 9.14 -1.45 10.29
C ALA A 81 7.93 -0.53 10.44
N ASP A 82 7.67 0.32 9.46
CA ASP A 82 6.46 1.15 9.40
C ASP A 82 5.96 1.11 7.96
N LEU A 83 4.81 0.48 7.78
CA LEU A 83 4.19 0.33 6.46
C LEU A 83 3.18 1.43 6.17
N ARG A 84 3.07 2.45 7.02
CA ARG A 84 2.20 3.61 6.74
C ARG A 84 2.86 4.54 5.72
N PRO A 85 2.06 5.39 5.03
CA PRO A 85 2.62 6.43 4.19
C PRO A 85 3.60 7.31 4.98
N PRO A 86 4.81 7.58 4.46
CA PRO A 86 5.79 8.39 5.16
C PRO A 86 5.36 9.85 5.25
N ASP A 87 5.93 10.58 6.21
CA ASP A 87 5.75 12.02 6.33
C ASP A 87 6.61 12.76 5.28
N ASP A 88 6.19 12.80 4.01
CA ASP A 88 6.80 13.65 2.97
C ASP A 88 5.87 14.78 2.50
N GLY A 89 6.45 15.96 2.29
CA GLY A 89 5.75 17.20 1.93
C GLY A 89 5.76 17.53 0.43
N GLY A 90 6.07 16.57 -0.44
CA GLY A 90 6.19 16.76 -1.88
C GLY A 90 5.00 16.26 -2.69
N TYR A 91 4.91 16.72 -3.94
CA TYR A 91 3.93 16.25 -4.93
C TYR A 91 4.62 15.86 -6.25
N HIS A 92 4.04 14.89 -6.94
CA HIS A 92 4.19 14.69 -8.38
C HIS A 92 3.21 15.63 -9.09
N ASP A 93 3.71 16.50 -9.97
CA ASP A 93 2.87 17.32 -10.86
C ASP A 93 2.72 16.61 -12.20
N LEU A 94 1.52 16.08 -12.48
CA LEU A 94 1.23 15.22 -13.62
C LEU A 94 0.23 15.91 -14.57
N ARG A 95 0.38 15.65 -15.88
CA ARG A 95 -0.53 16.19 -16.90
C ARG A 95 -0.91 15.08 -17.87
N TYR A 96 -2.21 14.78 -17.87
CA TYR A 96 -2.81 13.81 -18.78
C TYR A 96 -3.47 14.54 -19.93
N GLU A 97 -3.33 14.00 -21.13
CA GLU A 97 -4.01 14.49 -22.34
C GLU A 97 -4.55 13.28 -23.09
N TRP A 98 -5.83 13.30 -23.45
CA TRP A 98 -6.46 12.18 -24.15
C TRP A 98 -7.56 12.64 -25.10
N GLU A 99 -7.95 11.75 -26.02
CA GLU A 99 -9.07 11.95 -26.93
C GLU A 99 -10.27 11.12 -26.45
N ALA A 100 -11.44 11.74 -26.36
CA ALA A 100 -12.69 11.05 -26.03
C ALA A 100 -13.87 11.85 -26.57
N LEU A 101 -14.96 11.16 -26.93
CA LEU A 101 -16.19 11.80 -27.40
C LEU A 101 -15.97 12.74 -28.62
N GLY A 102 -14.91 12.50 -29.40
CA GLY A 102 -14.52 13.31 -30.55
C GLY A 102 -13.85 14.65 -30.25
N ASP A 103 -13.44 14.89 -29.00
CA ASP A 103 -12.72 16.07 -28.52
C ASP A 103 -11.44 15.69 -27.75
N SER A 104 -10.52 16.66 -27.60
CA SER A 104 -9.32 16.53 -26.77
C SER A 104 -9.56 17.08 -25.35
N TRP A 105 -9.11 16.33 -24.36
CA TRP A 105 -9.24 16.62 -22.93
C TRP A 105 -7.87 16.68 -22.28
N TYR A 106 -7.76 17.39 -21.16
CA TYR A 106 -6.58 17.32 -20.31
C TYR A 106 -6.95 17.46 -18.83
N LEU A 107 -6.13 16.86 -17.98
CA LEU A 107 -6.21 16.92 -16.53
C LEU A 107 -4.81 17.17 -15.95
N GLU A 108 -4.71 18.10 -15.01
CA GLU A 108 -3.48 18.31 -14.23
C GLU A 108 -3.74 17.84 -12.79
N LEU A 109 -2.94 16.88 -12.33
CA LEU A 109 -3.12 16.20 -11.05
C LEU A 109 -1.86 16.32 -10.21
N GLN A 110 -2.03 16.61 -8.94
CA GLN A 110 -0.98 16.57 -7.93
C GLN A 110 -1.18 15.39 -7.00
N ILE A 111 -0.23 14.44 -7.02
CA ILE A 111 -0.25 13.25 -6.18
C ILE A 111 0.87 13.38 -5.13
N PRO A 112 0.58 13.20 -3.82
CA PRO A 112 1.61 13.18 -2.79
C PRO A 112 2.70 12.16 -3.08
N LYS A 113 3.97 12.55 -2.97
CA LYS A 113 5.10 11.61 -3.15
C LYS A 113 5.09 10.49 -2.12
N ALA A 114 4.72 10.82 -0.88
CA ALA A 114 4.50 9.84 0.19
C ALA A 114 3.51 8.74 -0.20
N LEU A 115 2.47 9.07 -0.99
CA LEU A 115 1.50 8.08 -1.42
C LEU A 115 2.07 7.16 -2.51
N GLY A 116 2.89 7.70 -3.42
CA GLY A 116 3.65 6.89 -4.38
C GLY A 116 4.61 5.93 -3.69
N GLU A 117 5.43 6.44 -2.77
CA GLU A 117 6.38 5.64 -1.98
C GLU A 117 5.68 4.59 -1.11
N TYR A 118 4.51 4.91 -0.56
CA TYR A 118 3.69 3.94 0.15
C TYR A 118 3.33 2.74 -0.73
N TYR A 119 2.74 2.98 -1.91
CA TYR A 119 2.31 1.88 -2.79
C TYR A 119 3.50 1.12 -3.40
N GLU A 120 4.59 1.80 -3.76
CA GLU A 120 5.82 1.14 -4.24
C GLU A 120 6.43 0.16 -3.22
N ASN A 121 6.19 0.38 -1.93
CA ASN A 121 6.72 -0.46 -0.84
C ASN A 121 5.73 -1.52 -0.33
N ARG A 122 4.49 -1.56 -0.84
CA ARG A 122 3.51 -2.59 -0.47
C ARG A 122 3.92 -3.92 -1.05
N SER A 123 3.77 -5.01 -0.29
CA SER A 123 3.97 -6.36 -0.84
C SER A 123 2.78 -6.70 -1.74
N GLY A 124 2.87 -6.39 -3.04
CA GLY A 124 1.88 -6.82 -4.02
C GLY A 124 1.90 -8.34 -4.16
N THR A 125 0.73 -8.99 -4.08
CA THR A 125 0.59 -10.41 -4.44
C THR A 125 -0.07 -10.51 -5.80
N SER A 126 0.59 -11.17 -6.76
CA SER A 126 0.02 -11.43 -8.08
C SER A 126 -1.28 -12.24 -7.94
N GLY A 127 -2.35 -11.79 -8.60
CA GLY A 127 -3.64 -12.49 -8.67
C GLY A 127 -4.64 -12.24 -7.53
N ASP A 128 -4.30 -11.45 -6.50
CA ASP A 128 -5.27 -10.97 -5.50
C ASP A 128 -5.66 -9.52 -5.78
N PHE A 129 -6.43 -9.32 -6.85
CA PHE A 129 -6.73 -7.99 -7.36
C PHE A 129 -7.61 -7.13 -6.45
N ASP A 130 -8.39 -7.78 -5.58
CA ASP A 130 -9.18 -7.07 -4.57
C ASP A 130 -8.27 -6.28 -3.61
N GLN A 131 -7.06 -6.78 -3.32
CA GLN A 131 -6.07 -6.07 -2.50
C GLN A 131 -5.70 -4.69 -3.10
N TYR A 132 -5.55 -4.60 -4.42
CA TYR A 132 -5.15 -3.36 -5.11
C TYR A 132 -6.24 -2.29 -5.10
N LEU A 133 -7.47 -2.69 -4.85
CA LEU A 133 -8.63 -1.79 -4.78
C LEU A 133 -9.10 -1.57 -3.35
N ALA A 134 -8.76 -2.46 -2.41
CA ALA A 134 -9.17 -2.38 -1.02
C ALA A 134 -8.66 -1.11 -0.32
N ASP A 135 -7.40 -0.77 -0.59
CA ASP A 135 -6.66 0.25 0.14
C ASP A 135 -7.28 1.64 -0.02
N THR A 136 -7.70 2.21 1.10
CA THR A 136 -8.49 3.45 1.10
C THR A 136 -7.65 4.72 0.90
N TYR A 137 -6.31 4.65 0.97
CA TYR A 137 -5.46 5.84 0.80
C TYR A 137 -5.44 6.38 -0.63
N ASP A 138 -5.82 5.59 -1.63
CA ASP A 138 -5.94 6.04 -3.02
C ASP A 138 -7.23 6.81 -3.31
N ARG A 139 -8.24 6.72 -2.43
CA ARG A 139 -9.60 7.19 -2.70
C ARG A 139 -9.66 8.69 -2.94
N ASP A 140 -8.86 9.47 -2.22
CA ASP A 140 -8.77 10.91 -2.46
C ASP A 140 -8.20 11.20 -3.86
N THR A 141 -7.20 10.44 -4.31
CA THR A 141 -6.60 10.59 -5.64
C THR A 141 -7.59 10.21 -6.74
N VAL A 142 -8.21 9.05 -6.63
CA VAL A 142 -9.20 8.56 -7.63
C VAL A 142 -10.45 9.43 -7.62
N GLY A 143 -10.93 9.79 -6.43
CA GLY A 143 -12.12 10.63 -6.23
C GLY A 143 -11.97 12.00 -6.88
N VAL A 144 -10.80 12.64 -6.74
CA VAL A 144 -10.49 13.92 -7.40
C VAL A 144 -10.58 13.83 -8.93
N ILE A 145 -10.14 12.72 -9.54
CA ILE A 145 -10.27 12.49 -10.99
C ILE A 145 -11.75 12.38 -11.38
N VAL A 146 -12.54 11.64 -10.60
CA VAL A 146 -13.98 11.46 -10.83
C VAL A 146 -14.78 12.75 -10.63
N GLU A 147 -14.38 13.60 -9.68
CA GLU A 147 -14.93 14.94 -9.48
C GLU A 147 -14.70 15.83 -10.72
N GLU A 148 -13.53 15.74 -11.36
CA GLU A 148 -13.25 16.46 -12.60
C GLU A 148 -14.10 15.93 -13.78
N PHE A 149 -14.27 14.61 -13.90
CA PHE A 149 -15.19 14.04 -14.88
C PHE A 149 -16.64 14.49 -14.65
N THR A 150 -17.06 14.59 -13.39
CA THR A 150 -18.36 15.13 -13.00
C THR A 150 -18.48 16.61 -13.33
N SER A 151 -17.41 17.39 -13.15
CA SER A 151 -17.35 18.79 -13.55
C SER A 151 -17.44 18.96 -15.08
N PHE A 152 -16.82 18.08 -15.85
CA PHE A 152 -16.96 18.03 -17.31
C PHE A 152 -18.38 17.69 -17.74
N LYS A 153 -19.01 16.73 -17.05
CA LYS A 153 -20.42 16.37 -17.28
C LYS A 153 -21.33 17.59 -17.16
N GLU A 154 -21.19 18.39 -16.10
CA GLU A 154 -22.00 19.58 -15.89
C GLU A 154 -21.70 20.67 -16.92
N ARG A 155 -20.42 20.93 -17.19
CA ARG A 155 -19.97 22.00 -18.10
C ARG A 155 -20.37 21.74 -19.55
N TYR A 156 -20.38 20.48 -19.97
CA TYR A 156 -20.60 20.06 -21.35
C TYR A 156 -21.89 19.27 -21.56
N GLU A 157 -22.76 19.22 -20.54
CA GLU A 157 -24.05 18.54 -20.56
C GLU A 157 -23.97 17.06 -20.95
N LEU A 158 -22.91 16.36 -20.49
CA LEU A 158 -22.69 14.95 -20.81
C LEU A 158 -23.70 14.05 -20.09
N THR A 159 -24.09 12.98 -20.75
CA THR A 159 -24.85 11.87 -20.18
C THR A 159 -23.97 10.97 -19.31
N LYS A 160 -24.59 10.12 -18.48
CA LYS A 160 -23.82 9.18 -17.64
C LYS A 160 -22.93 8.23 -18.46
N PRO A 161 -23.39 7.61 -19.57
CA PRO A 161 -22.51 6.80 -20.42
C PRO A 161 -21.37 7.60 -21.05
N GLU A 162 -21.59 8.87 -21.40
CA GLU A 162 -20.52 9.72 -21.92
C GLU A 162 -19.45 10.03 -20.87
N VAL A 163 -19.81 10.11 -19.58
CA VAL A 163 -18.82 10.22 -18.49
C VAL A 163 -18.01 8.94 -18.34
N VAL A 164 -18.64 7.76 -18.46
CA VAL A 164 -17.91 6.48 -18.48
C VAL A 164 -16.95 6.45 -19.66
N ASN A 165 -17.41 6.79 -20.88
CA ASN A 165 -16.55 6.84 -22.06
C ASN A 165 -15.42 7.87 -21.95
N LEU A 166 -15.62 8.94 -21.17
CA LEU A 166 -14.58 9.92 -20.87
C LEU A 166 -13.49 9.32 -19.96
N ALA A 167 -13.89 8.56 -18.93
CA ALA A 167 -12.98 7.82 -18.06
C ALA A 167 -12.25 6.71 -18.82
N VAL A 168 -12.95 5.97 -19.68
CA VAL A 168 -12.35 4.97 -20.59
C VAL A 168 -11.28 5.62 -21.45
N GLY A 169 -11.60 6.73 -22.13
CA GLY A 169 -10.62 7.44 -22.95
C GLY A 169 -9.43 7.98 -22.14
N PHE A 170 -9.64 8.35 -20.88
CA PHE A 170 -8.56 8.78 -19.99
C PHE A 170 -7.59 7.63 -19.72
N VAL A 171 -8.08 6.44 -19.37
CA VAL A 171 -7.25 5.25 -19.12
C VAL A 171 -6.58 4.78 -20.41
N GLN A 172 -7.32 4.68 -21.52
CA GLN A 172 -6.78 4.31 -22.84
C GLN A 172 -5.74 5.31 -23.38
N GLY A 173 -5.76 6.55 -22.91
CA GLY A 173 -4.78 7.58 -23.25
C GLY A 173 -3.45 7.45 -22.50
N LEU A 174 -3.35 6.56 -21.51
CA LEU A 174 -2.11 6.26 -20.82
C LEU A 174 -1.16 5.45 -21.72
N ARG A 175 0.15 5.52 -21.42
CA ARG A 175 1.13 4.78 -22.21
C ARG A 175 1.06 3.31 -21.88
N TYR A 176 0.80 2.48 -22.90
CA TYR A 176 0.98 1.05 -22.75
C TYR A 176 2.48 0.71 -22.62
N THR A 177 2.83 0.04 -21.54
CA THR A 177 4.19 -0.43 -21.27
C THR A 177 4.19 -1.95 -21.26
N GLU A 178 4.55 -2.58 -22.38
CA GLU A 178 4.82 -4.02 -22.38
C GLU A 178 6.04 -4.30 -21.52
N ASP A 179 5.86 -5.14 -20.50
CA ASP A 179 6.99 -5.68 -19.76
C ASP A 179 7.81 -6.58 -20.68
N SER A 180 8.93 -6.03 -21.15
CA SER A 180 9.79 -6.64 -22.14
C SER A 180 10.67 -7.77 -21.60
N VAL A 181 10.20 -8.64 -20.70
CA VAL A 181 10.90 -9.89 -20.37
C VAL A 181 9.96 -10.98 -19.83
N THR A 182 9.60 -11.93 -20.72
CA THR A 182 9.22 -13.33 -20.39
C THR A 182 8.03 -13.57 -19.43
N SER A 183 6.85 -13.80 -20.02
CA SER A 183 5.92 -14.88 -19.68
C SER A 183 5.75 -15.26 -18.20
N SER A 184 4.85 -14.59 -17.49
CA SER A 184 3.89 -15.19 -16.54
C SER A 184 3.10 -14.07 -15.86
N TYR A 185 1.83 -14.32 -15.55
CA TYR A 185 0.95 -13.59 -14.61
C TYR A 185 1.52 -13.51 -13.16
N ASP A 186 2.85 -13.55 -13.01
CA ASP A 186 3.64 -13.65 -11.78
C ASP A 186 4.46 -12.36 -11.56
N GLN A 187 4.06 -11.27 -12.21
CA GLN A 187 4.67 -9.96 -12.08
C GLN A 187 3.81 -9.09 -11.16
N TYR A 188 4.47 -8.16 -10.48
CA TYR A 188 3.84 -7.16 -9.63
C TYR A 188 2.89 -6.30 -10.46
N SER A 189 1.63 -6.19 -10.06
CA SER A 189 0.69 -5.24 -10.66
C SER A 189 0.80 -3.90 -9.93
N ASN A 190 0.63 -2.80 -10.64
CA ASN A 190 0.63 -1.47 -10.07
C ASN A 190 -0.70 -1.19 -9.36
N TYR A 191 -0.64 -0.58 -8.18
CA TYR A 191 -1.79 0.09 -7.58
C TYR A 191 -2.26 1.25 -8.46
N PRO A 192 -3.54 1.68 -8.37
CA PRO A 192 -4.07 2.80 -9.17
C PRO A 192 -3.19 4.07 -9.13
N VAL A 193 -2.62 4.40 -7.98
CA VAL A 193 -1.73 5.56 -7.81
C VAL A 193 -0.41 5.37 -8.55
N GLU A 194 0.18 4.19 -8.54
CA GLU A 194 1.41 3.90 -9.28
C GLU A 194 1.16 4.04 -10.79
N THR A 195 0.08 3.47 -11.33
CA THR A 195 -0.31 3.61 -12.74
C THR A 195 -0.49 5.07 -13.13
N LEU A 196 -1.09 5.89 -12.26
CA LEU A 196 -1.24 7.33 -12.45
C LEU A 196 0.11 8.04 -12.47
N ILE A 197 0.99 7.80 -11.48
CA ILE A 197 2.33 8.42 -11.40
C ILE A 197 3.17 8.05 -12.62
N ASN A 198 3.14 6.78 -13.01
CA ASN A 198 3.85 6.25 -14.17
C ASN A 198 3.28 6.78 -15.50
N GLN A 199 2.03 7.28 -15.49
CA GLN A 199 1.26 7.68 -16.66
C GLN A 199 1.19 6.55 -17.72
N GLY A 200 1.07 5.31 -17.24
CA GLY A 200 1.18 4.10 -18.03
C GLY A 200 1.21 2.84 -17.18
N GLY A 201 1.01 1.71 -17.86
CA GLY A 201 0.95 0.36 -17.29
C GLY A 201 0.64 -0.67 -18.38
N ASP A 202 0.61 -1.94 -17.99
CA ASP A 202 0.18 -3.04 -18.86
C ASP A 202 -1.35 -3.30 -18.76
N CYS A 203 -1.81 -4.49 -19.16
CA CYS A 203 -3.24 -4.78 -19.20
C CYS A 203 -3.85 -4.90 -17.80
N GLU A 204 -3.12 -5.49 -16.85
CA GLU A 204 -3.50 -5.64 -15.46
C GLU A 204 -3.60 -4.27 -14.78
N ASP A 205 -2.54 -3.45 -14.90
CA ASP A 205 -2.48 -2.11 -14.29
C ASP A 205 -3.63 -1.20 -14.72
N THR A 206 -3.90 -1.17 -16.03
CA THR A 206 -4.94 -0.31 -16.59
C THR A 206 -6.34 -0.81 -16.25
N ALA A 207 -6.54 -2.12 -16.14
CA ALA A 207 -7.80 -2.71 -15.68
C ALA A 207 -8.07 -2.39 -14.20
N ILE A 208 -7.06 -2.46 -13.34
CA ILE A 208 -7.14 -2.09 -11.92
C ILE A 208 -7.48 -0.60 -11.78
N LEU A 209 -6.77 0.30 -12.47
CA LEU A 209 -7.09 1.73 -12.44
C LEU A 209 -8.52 2.02 -12.95
N MET A 210 -8.95 1.36 -14.03
CA MET A 210 -10.31 1.53 -14.54
C MET A 210 -11.36 1.03 -13.54
N ALA A 211 -11.11 -0.08 -12.84
CA ALA A 211 -11.98 -0.58 -11.78
C ALA A 211 -12.13 0.43 -10.63
N ALA A 212 -11.03 1.05 -10.20
CA ALA A 212 -11.05 2.10 -9.18
C ALA A 212 -11.92 3.30 -9.61
N LEU A 213 -11.74 3.77 -10.86
CA LEU A 213 -12.55 4.87 -11.41
C LEU A 213 -14.03 4.50 -11.56
N LEU A 214 -14.35 3.29 -12.01
CA LEU A 214 -15.74 2.82 -12.12
C LEU A 214 -16.43 2.74 -10.76
N ARG A 215 -15.72 2.25 -9.75
CA ARG A 215 -16.22 2.20 -8.36
C ARG A 215 -16.59 3.58 -7.86
N GLU A 216 -15.70 4.57 -8.01
CA GLU A 216 -15.96 5.96 -7.61
C GLU A 216 -17.06 6.62 -8.46
N LEU A 217 -17.20 6.23 -9.73
CA LEU A 217 -18.33 6.63 -10.58
C LEU A 217 -19.67 5.96 -10.18
N GLY A 218 -19.64 4.98 -9.28
CA GLY A 218 -20.81 4.25 -8.80
C GLY A 218 -21.26 3.10 -9.71
N TYR A 219 -20.33 2.51 -10.47
CA TYR A 219 -20.55 1.35 -11.32
C TYR A 219 -19.88 0.11 -10.73
N GLY A 220 -20.58 -1.02 -10.78
CA GLY A 220 -19.97 -2.31 -10.48
C GLY A 220 -19.05 -2.74 -11.63
N SER A 221 -18.00 -3.49 -11.29
CA SER A 221 -17.05 -4.04 -12.26
C SER A 221 -16.54 -5.40 -11.85
N ALA A 222 -16.02 -6.15 -12.81
CA ALA A 222 -15.37 -7.44 -12.59
C ALA A 222 -14.14 -7.54 -13.48
N LEU A 223 -13.03 -8.05 -12.96
CA LEU A 223 -11.84 -8.31 -13.77
C LEU A 223 -12.06 -9.54 -14.63
N LEU A 224 -11.58 -9.46 -15.87
CA LEU A 224 -11.76 -10.47 -16.90
C LEU A 224 -10.39 -10.96 -17.35
N GLU A 225 -10.00 -12.13 -16.85
CA GLU A 225 -8.79 -12.84 -17.26
C GLU A 225 -9.09 -13.71 -18.48
N LEU A 226 -8.41 -13.43 -19.58
CA LEU A 226 -8.69 -13.99 -20.90
C LEU A 226 -7.42 -14.62 -21.52
N PRO A 227 -7.53 -15.82 -22.11
CA PRO A 227 -8.62 -16.79 -21.95
C PRO A 227 -8.56 -17.49 -20.58
N ALA A 228 -9.72 -17.85 -20.02
CA ALA A 228 -9.87 -18.41 -18.66
C ALA A 228 -8.93 -19.57 -18.25
N ASN A 229 -8.42 -20.36 -19.21
CA ASN A 229 -7.60 -21.55 -18.91
C ASN A 229 -6.10 -21.31 -19.08
N SER A 230 -5.71 -20.14 -19.58
CA SER A 230 -4.33 -19.74 -19.82
C SER A 230 -4.33 -18.23 -20.05
N PRO A 231 -4.66 -17.43 -19.02
CA PRO A 231 -4.83 -16.01 -19.20
C PRO A 231 -3.52 -15.37 -19.66
N ASP A 232 -3.62 -14.59 -20.72
CA ASP A 232 -2.54 -13.79 -21.29
C ASP A 232 -2.96 -12.33 -21.52
N HIS A 233 -4.19 -11.98 -21.12
CA HIS A 233 -4.76 -10.65 -21.20
C HIS A 233 -5.74 -10.39 -20.07
N MET A 234 -5.71 -9.16 -19.55
CA MET A 234 -6.67 -8.67 -18.58
C MET A 234 -7.50 -7.54 -19.19
N ALA A 235 -8.81 -7.61 -18.98
CA ALA A 235 -9.74 -6.53 -19.27
C ALA A 235 -10.66 -6.31 -18.07
N ILE A 236 -11.52 -5.30 -18.18
CA ILE A 236 -12.56 -5.05 -17.17
C ILE A 236 -13.95 -5.32 -17.77
N GLY A 237 -14.83 -5.90 -16.97
CA GLY A 237 -16.25 -6.02 -17.25
C GLY A 237 -17.01 -4.96 -16.48
N VAL A 238 -17.83 -4.16 -17.16
CA VAL A 238 -18.65 -3.10 -16.53
C VAL A 238 -20.08 -3.60 -16.34
N LEU A 239 -20.58 -3.52 -15.12
CA LEU A 239 -21.96 -3.91 -14.81
C LEU A 239 -22.95 -3.05 -15.60
N GLY A 240 -23.83 -3.70 -16.36
CA GLY A 240 -24.78 -3.03 -17.24
C GLY A 240 -26.06 -3.80 -17.47
N ASP A 241 -27.04 -3.13 -18.07
CA ASP A 241 -28.31 -3.74 -18.45
C ASP A 241 -28.38 -4.08 -19.95
N SER A 242 -29.42 -4.81 -20.35
CA SER A 242 -29.64 -5.30 -21.73
C SER A 242 -29.75 -4.22 -22.82
N SER A 243 -29.74 -2.93 -22.49
CA SER A 243 -29.68 -1.82 -23.44
C SER A 243 -28.28 -1.58 -24.01
N ILE A 244 -27.23 -2.06 -23.35
CA ILE A 244 -25.86 -2.03 -23.88
C ILE A 244 -25.71 -3.15 -24.90
N ASN A 245 -25.12 -2.81 -26.05
CA ASN A 245 -24.83 -3.77 -27.13
C ASN A 245 -23.39 -4.28 -26.97
N GLY A 246 -23.12 -5.48 -27.48
CA GLY A 246 -21.77 -6.03 -27.54
C GLY A 246 -21.58 -7.27 -26.67
N THR A 247 -20.32 -7.59 -26.39
CA THR A 247 -19.88 -8.75 -25.63
C THR A 247 -20.02 -8.50 -24.14
N TYR A 248 -20.52 -9.49 -23.42
CA TYR A 248 -20.65 -9.46 -21.96
C TYR A 248 -20.48 -10.87 -21.39
N TYR A 249 -20.16 -10.92 -20.10
CA TYR A 249 -20.08 -12.13 -19.31
C TYR A 249 -21.14 -12.08 -18.19
N GLU A 250 -21.77 -13.22 -17.89
CA GLU A 250 -22.83 -13.30 -16.87
C GLU A 250 -22.28 -13.90 -15.57
N VAL A 251 -22.49 -13.20 -14.45
CA VAL A 251 -22.22 -13.67 -13.08
C VAL A 251 -23.49 -13.44 -12.26
N ASP A 252 -24.03 -14.47 -11.62
CA ASP A 252 -25.23 -14.38 -10.77
C ASP A 252 -26.46 -13.66 -11.38
N SER A 253 -26.60 -13.70 -12.71
CA SER A 253 -27.63 -13.03 -13.54
C SER A 253 -27.35 -11.55 -13.87
N ASP A 254 -26.27 -11.00 -13.36
CA ASP A 254 -25.74 -9.69 -13.72
C ASP A 254 -24.86 -9.80 -14.96
N ARG A 255 -24.84 -8.73 -15.78
CA ARG A 255 -24.09 -8.66 -17.03
C ARG A 255 -22.94 -7.69 -16.90
N TYR A 256 -21.74 -8.21 -17.04
CA TYR A 256 -20.51 -7.44 -17.08
C TYR A 256 -20.08 -7.32 -18.55
N TYR A 257 -20.34 -6.15 -19.13
CA TYR A 257 -20.00 -5.83 -20.52
C TYR A 257 -18.49 -5.62 -20.64
N TYR A 258 -17.88 -6.31 -21.60
CA TYR A 258 -16.44 -6.25 -21.81
C TYR A 258 -16.00 -4.81 -22.12
N LEU A 259 -14.90 -4.37 -21.53
CA LEU A 259 -14.29 -3.08 -21.77
C LEU A 259 -12.77 -3.27 -21.85
N GLU A 260 -12.24 -2.99 -23.03
CA GLU A 260 -10.81 -2.95 -23.28
C GLU A 260 -10.21 -1.63 -22.76
N THR A 261 -9.21 -1.74 -21.90
CA THR A 261 -8.44 -0.61 -21.35
C THR A 261 -7.12 -0.41 -22.07
N THR A 262 -6.65 -1.43 -22.80
CA THR A 262 -5.43 -1.39 -23.61
C THR A 262 -5.72 -1.00 -25.06
N GLY A 263 -5.08 0.09 -25.49
CA GLY A 263 -5.30 0.64 -26.82
C GLY A 263 -6.48 1.62 -26.88
N GLU A 264 -6.57 2.34 -28.00
CA GLU A 264 -7.42 3.52 -28.10
C GLU A 264 -8.74 3.25 -28.83
N ASN A 265 -9.80 3.94 -28.40
CA ASN A 265 -11.12 4.01 -29.04
C ASN A 265 -11.94 2.72 -28.94
N TRP A 266 -11.73 1.90 -27.91
CA TRP A 266 -12.65 0.82 -27.59
C TRP A 266 -13.84 1.33 -26.81
N GLU A 267 -15.04 0.99 -27.27
CA GLU A 267 -16.28 1.27 -26.54
C GLU A 267 -16.69 0.08 -25.65
N VAL A 268 -17.49 0.35 -24.62
CA VAL A 268 -18.07 -0.71 -23.78
C VAL A 268 -18.87 -1.69 -24.65
N GLY A 269 -18.53 -2.97 -24.54
CA GLY A 269 -19.08 -4.09 -25.30
C GLY A 269 -18.27 -4.46 -26.55
N GLU A 270 -17.27 -3.67 -26.94
CA GLU A 270 -16.37 -4.00 -28.05
C GLU A 270 -15.19 -4.84 -27.55
N ILE A 271 -15.01 -6.02 -28.13
CA ILE A 271 -13.93 -6.95 -27.81
C ILE A 271 -12.97 -7.10 -29.01
N PRO A 272 -11.65 -7.17 -28.79
CA PRO A 272 -10.71 -7.50 -29.85
C PRO A 272 -11.04 -8.84 -30.51
N ASP A 273 -10.86 -8.93 -31.83
CA ASP A 273 -11.19 -10.11 -32.63
C ASP A 273 -10.53 -11.39 -32.08
N GLU A 274 -9.32 -11.27 -31.53
CA GLU A 274 -8.56 -12.39 -30.96
C GLU A 274 -9.19 -13.01 -29.71
N TYR A 275 -9.98 -12.23 -28.96
CA TYR A 275 -10.69 -12.66 -27.75
C TYR A 275 -12.19 -12.85 -27.96
N SER A 276 -12.71 -12.65 -29.18
CA SER A 276 -14.15 -12.67 -29.49
C SER A 276 -14.87 -13.98 -29.13
N ASP A 277 -14.16 -15.12 -29.12
CA ASP A 277 -14.67 -16.44 -28.74
C ASP A 277 -14.10 -16.93 -27.37
N ALA A 278 -13.39 -16.08 -26.63
CA ALA A 278 -12.74 -16.46 -25.38
C ALA A 278 -13.71 -16.46 -24.20
N ASN A 279 -13.62 -17.50 -23.36
CA ASN A 279 -14.22 -17.47 -22.03
C ASN A 279 -13.31 -16.68 -21.09
N ALA A 280 -13.89 -15.94 -20.14
CA ALA A 280 -13.16 -15.25 -19.09
C ALA A 280 -13.19 -16.06 -17.78
N ALA A 281 -12.07 -16.04 -17.04
CA ALA A 281 -12.13 -16.19 -15.59
C ALA A 281 -12.51 -14.81 -15.03
N ILE A 282 -13.51 -14.79 -14.15
CA ILE A 282 -14.15 -13.55 -13.70
C ILE A 282 -13.95 -13.43 -12.21
N SER A 283 -13.36 -12.30 -11.80
CA SER A 283 -13.17 -11.93 -10.41
C SER A 283 -13.96 -10.64 -10.17
N GLU A 284 -15.08 -10.75 -9.44
CA GLU A 284 -15.86 -9.56 -9.08
C GLU A 284 -15.03 -8.66 -8.17
N VAL A 285 -15.03 -7.36 -8.47
CA VAL A 285 -14.34 -6.38 -7.63
C VAL A 285 -15.24 -6.07 -6.43
N GLY A 286 -14.80 -6.45 -5.24
CA GLY A 286 -15.60 -6.35 -4.02
C GLY A 286 -14.91 -5.61 -2.87
N PRO A 287 -15.66 -5.28 -1.79
CA PRO A 287 -15.05 -4.78 -0.56
C PRO A 287 -14.09 -5.81 0.03
N HIS A 288 -12.88 -5.40 0.37
CA HIS A 288 -11.82 -6.28 0.84
C HIS A 288 -11.02 -5.62 1.98
N ALA A 289 -10.56 -6.43 2.92
CA ALA A 289 -9.77 -5.93 4.04
C ALA A 289 -8.31 -5.77 3.61
N SER A 290 -7.61 -4.81 4.18
CA SER A 290 -6.20 -4.59 3.83
C SER A 290 -5.47 -4.13 5.07
N LEU A 291 -4.48 -4.91 5.49
CA LEU A 291 -3.76 -4.73 6.74
C LEU A 291 -2.38 -4.15 6.48
N ILE A 292 -2.07 -3.08 7.21
CA ILE A 292 -0.72 -2.53 7.33
C ILE A 292 -0.32 -2.50 8.81
N TYR A 293 0.96 -2.36 9.09
CA TYR A 293 1.44 -2.35 10.47
C TYR A 293 2.68 -1.51 10.64
N ASN A 294 2.97 -1.22 11.91
CA ASN A 294 4.28 -0.81 12.35
C ASN A 294 4.70 -1.68 13.53
N CYS A 295 6.01 -1.78 13.74
CA CYS A 295 6.56 -2.47 14.89
C CYS A 295 7.95 -1.92 15.24
N GLU A 296 8.32 -2.04 16.51
CA GLU A 296 9.65 -1.69 17.00
C GLU A 296 10.10 -2.66 18.09
N THR A 297 11.37 -3.08 18.04
CA THR A 297 11.95 -3.96 19.06
C THR A 297 12.55 -3.18 20.22
N ARG A 298 12.24 -3.62 21.44
CA ARG A 298 12.84 -3.15 22.67
C ARG A 298 13.50 -4.29 23.42
N TYR A 299 14.78 -4.14 23.78
CA TYR A 299 15.43 -5.09 24.68
C TYR A 299 14.98 -4.83 26.12
N ASP A 300 14.53 -5.89 26.78
CA ASP A 300 14.12 -5.89 28.18
C ASP A 300 15.27 -6.50 29.01
N GLU A 301 16.17 -5.65 29.52
CA GLU A 301 17.35 -6.07 30.30
C GLU A 301 17.00 -6.89 31.55
N GLU A 302 15.84 -6.66 32.17
CA GLU A 302 15.44 -7.37 33.39
C GLU A 302 15.10 -8.84 33.10
N VAL A 303 14.51 -9.09 31.94
CA VAL A 303 14.02 -10.42 31.53
C VAL A 303 14.98 -11.12 30.56
N GLY A 304 15.81 -10.37 29.83
CA GLY A 304 16.70 -10.89 28.80
C GLY A 304 15.96 -11.31 27.52
N GLU A 305 14.91 -10.56 27.16
CA GLU A 305 14.05 -10.84 25.99
C GLU A 305 13.94 -9.62 25.08
N ILE A 306 13.60 -9.85 23.81
CA ILE A 306 13.13 -8.81 22.92
C ILE A 306 11.61 -8.72 23.00
N VAL A 307 11.13 -7.52 23.33
CA VAL A 307 9.72 -7.15 23.21
C VAL A 307 9.54 -6.48 21.85
N LEU A 308 8.67 -7.03 21.01
CA LEU A 308 8.23 -6.38 19.77
C LEU A 308 6.89 -5.71 20.05
N GLU A 309 6.90 -4.39 20.11
CA GLU A 309 5.69 -3.57 20.21
C GLU A 309 5.12 -3.41 18.79
N SER A 310 3.83 -3.66 18.57
CA SER A 310 3.24 -3.69 17.23
C SER A 310 1.83 -3.11 17.22
N THR A 311 1.53 -2.39 16.14
CA THR A 311 0.18 -1.93 15.82
C THR A 311 -0.19 -2.39 14.42
N VAL A 312 -1.38 -2.98 14.25
CA VAL A 312 -1.92 -3.35 12.93
C VAL A 312 -3.17 -2.53 12.66
N TRP A 313 -3.26 -1.91 11.49
CA TRP A 313 -4.43 -1.16 11.02
C TRP A 313 -5.13 -1.91 9.89
N ASN A 314 -6.45 -1.79 9.80
CA ASN A 314 -7.19 -2.13 8.60
C ASN A 314 -7.48 -0.87 7.77
N VAL A 315 -6.72 -0.72 6.68
CA VAL A 315 -6.88 0.35 5.68
C VAL A 315 -7.74 -0.09 4.49
N GLY A 316 -8.28 -1.32 4.52
CA GLY A 316 -9.26 -1.81 3.55
C GLY A 316 -10.68 -1.30 3.84
N ASP A 317 -11.62 -1.63 2.96
CA ASP A 317 -13.02 -1.19 3.04
C ASP A 317 -13.99 -2.30 3.48
N SER A 318 -13.46 -3.44 3.93
CA SER A 318 -14.22 -4.49 4.62
C SER A 318 -13.51 -4.95 5.89
N THR A 319 -14.23 -5.66 6.77
CA THR A 319 -13.70 -6.15 8.05
C THR A 319 -12.73 -7.29 7.82
N ALA A 320 -11.51 -7.21 8.39
CA ALA A 320 -10.60 -8.34 8.44
C ALA A 320 -11.16 -9.40 9.39
N LEU A 321 -11.42 -10.62 8.88
CA LEU A 321 -12.08 -11.68 9.64
C LEU A 321 -11.10 -12.65 10.30
N SER A 322 -9.96 -12.89 9.66
CA SER A 322 -8.95 -13.84 10.15
C SER A 322 -7.54 -13.41 9.77
N GLY A 323 -7.03 -12.38 10.45
CA GLY A 323 -5.64 -11.94 10.31
C GLY A 323 -4.69 -12.65 11.29
N LYS A 324 -3.43 -12.85 10.91
CA LYS A 324 -2.39 -13.29 11.84
C LYS A 324 -1.05 -12.62 11.54
N PHE A 325 -0.43 -12.10 12.58
CA PHE A 325 0.89 -11.46 12.53
C PHE A 325 1.96 -12.45 12.99
N TYR A 326 3.08 -12.49 12.29
CA TYR A 326 4.25 -13.32 12.60
C TYR A 326 5.49 -12.43 12.70
N ALA A 327 6.32 -12.71 13.69
CA ALA A 327 7.65 -12.12 13.86
C ALA A 327 8.68 -13.24 13.96
N GLU A 328 9.70 -13.19 13.12
CA GLU A 328 10.72 -14.23 12.98
C GLU A 328 12.10 -13.60 12.95
N PHE A 329 13.01 -14.07 13.83
CA PHE A 329 14.42 -13.74 13.71
C PHE A 329 15.13 -14.78 12.84
N GLU A 330 15.68 -14.34 11.71
CA GLU A 330 16.43 -15.18 10.77
C GLU A 330 17.92 -14.90 10.86
N ASN A 331 18.75 -15.95 10.81
CA ASN A 331 20.19 -15.78 10.65
C ASN A 331 20.59 -15.62 9.17
N ARG A 332 21.88 -15.36 8.91
CA ARG A 332 22.42 -15.16 7.54
C ARG A 332 22.25 -16.35 6.59
N SER A 333 21.85 -17.52 7.08
CA SER A 333 21.48 -18.68 6.26
C SER A 333 19.98 -18.75 5.98
N GLU A 334 19.23 -17.68 6.27
CA GLU A 334 17.78 -17.54 6.10
C GLU A 334 17.00 -18.64 6.84
N THR A 335 17.54 -19.07 7.98
CA THR A 335 16.89 -20.03 8.86
C THR A 335 16.32 -19.29 10.06
N THR A 336 15.02 -19.45 10.32
CA THR A 336 14.36 -18.94 11.53
C THR A 336 15.02 -19.53 12.77
N GLN A 337 15.55 -18.67 13.64
CA GLN A 337 16.14 -19.02 14.92
C GLN A 337 15.14 -18.89 16.07
N GLU A 338 14.20 -17.94 15.97
CA GLU A 338 13.13 -17.74 16.93
C GLU A 338 11.91 -17.13 16.23
N ALA A 339 10.71 -17.47 16.69
CA ALA A 339 9.47 -16.95 16.11
C ALA A 339 8.36 -16.79 17.15
N ALA A 340 7.57 -15.73 16.98
CA ALA A 340 6.34 -15.49 17.73
C ALA A 340 5.22 -15.08 16.77
N SER A 341 3.97 -15.19 17.21
CA SER A 341 2.83 -14.79 16.39
C SER A 341 1.66 -14.31 17.24
N HIS A 342 0.86 -13.39 16.68
CA HIS A 342 -0.35 -12.86 17.29
C HIS A 342 -1.55 -13.08 16.36
N GLN A 343 -2.67 -13.55 16.91
CA GLN A 343 -3.92 -13.66 16.16
C GLN A 343 -4.60 -12.29 16.17
N ILE A 344 -4.77 -11.69 15.00
CA ILE A 344 -5.49 -10.43 14.85
C ILE A 344 -6.98 -10.74 14.97
N GLY A 345 -7.69 -9.95 15.78
CA GLY A 345 -9.12 -10.07 15.97
C GLY A 345 -9.94 -9.66 14.74
N PHE A 346 -11.25 -9.55 14.90
CA PHE A 346 -12.08 -8.86 13.91
C PHE A 346 -11.69 -7.39 13.89
N LEU A 347 -11.11 -6.94 12.79
CA LEU A 347 -10.65 -5.56 12.65
C LEU A 347 -11.49 -4.86 11.58
N GLU A 348 -12.42 -4.02 12.02
CA GLU A 348 -13.24 -3.19 11.13
C GLU A 348 -12.37 -2.16 10.37
N PRO A 349 -12.83 -1.64 9.22
CA PRO A 349 -12.16 -0.53 8.52
C PRO A 349 -11.84 0.63 9.45
N ASP A 350 -10.71 1.31 9.21
CA ASP A 350 -10.21 2.47 9.96
C ASP A 350 -9.86 2.22 11.44
N ASN A 351 -9.90 0.96 11.91
CA ASN A 351 -9.52 0.57 13.26
C ASN A 351 -8.12 -0.04 13.32
N ALA A 352 -7.56 -0.06 14.53
CA ALA A 352 -6.27 -0.66 14.84
C ALA A 352 -6.32 -1.64 16.02
N GLU A 353 -5.34 -2.54 16.08
CA GLU A 353 -5.08 -3.44 17.20
C GLU A 353 -3.61 -3.35 17.63
N ASP A 354 -3.39 -3.03 18.91
CA ASP A 354 -2.06 -2.99 19.54
C ASP A 354 -1.77 -4.31 20.26
N PHE A 355 -0.55 -4.82 20.14
CA PHE A 355 -0.09 -6.00 20.88
C PHE A 355 1.43 -6.03 21.06
N GLU A 356 1.89 -6.91 21.93
CA GLU A 356 3.31 -7.18 22.17
C GLU A 356 3.62 -8.66 21.92
N LEU A 357 4.76 -8.93 21.29
CA LEU A 357 5.35 -10.27 21.21
C LEU A 357 6.66 -10.30 21.97
N ARG A 358 6.92 -11.41 22.68
CA ARG A 358 8.18 -11.64 23.40
C ARG A 358 8.96 -12.74 22.68
N LEU A 359 10.23 -12.47 22.36
CA LEU A 359 11.12 -13.37 21.65
C LEU A 359 12.45 -13.49 22.40
N GLN A 360 13.04 -14.69 22.38
CA GLN A 360 14.35 -14.97 22.97
C GLN A 360 15.28 -15.66 21.95
N PRO A 361 15.71 -14.95 20.89
CA PRO A 361 16.62 -15.51 19.89
C PRO A 361 18.05 -15.74 20.46
N PRO A 362 18.93 -16.46 19.71
CA PRO A 362 20.32 -16.64 20.10
C PRO A 362 21.12 -15.32 20.17
N GLU A 363 21.80 -15.07 21.29
CA GLU A 363 22.53 -13.81 21.56
C GLU A 363 23.80 -13.61 20.74
N ALA A 364 24.42 -14.70 20.26
CA ALA A 364 25.71 -14.67 19.56
C ALA A 364 25.57 -14.88 18.04
N GLU A 365 24.41 -14.56 17.46
CA GLU A 365 24.15 -14.69 16.03
C GLU A 365 23.80 -13.35 15.39
N ALA A 366 24.23 -13.15 14.15
CA ALA A 366 23.77 -12.04 13.34
C ALA A 366 22.36 -12.34 12.82
N LEU A 367 21.39 -11.52 13.20
CA LEU A 367 19.96 -11.77 12.97
C LEU A 367 19.30 -10.59 12.27
N ARG A 368 18.27 -10.87 11.48
CA ARG A 368 17.32 -9.88 10.97
C ARG A 368 15.92 -10.24 11.42
N LEU A 369 15.06 -9.24 11.57
CA LEU A 369 13.64 -9.44 11.83
C LEU A 369 12.88 -9.55 10.49
N ARG A 370 12.14 -10.64 10.29
CA ARG A 370 11.07 -10.74 9.30
C ARG A 370 9.74 -10.63 10.02
N THR A 371 8.88 -9.74 9.53
CA THR A 371 7.48 -9.66 9.94
C THR A 371 6.59 -10.02 8.77
N THR A 372 5.53 -10.79 9.03
CA THR A 372 4.57 -11.23 8.01
C THR A 372 3.16 -11.14 8.56
N VAL A 373 2.24 -10.59 7.77
CA VAL A 373 0.81 -10.66 8.01
C VAL A 373 0.19 -11.62 7.00
N THR A 374 -0.65 -12.51 7.51
CA THR A 374 -1.56 -13.31 6.68
C THR A 374 -2.99 -12.85 6.92
N LEU A 375 -3.79 -12.81 5.85
CA LEU A 375 -5.21 -12.50 5.89
C LEU A 375 -5.97 -13.66 5.25
N ASP A 376 -6.98 -14.18 5.96
CA ASP A 376 -7.81 -15.31 5.52
C ASP A 376 -7.01 -16.57 5.11
N GLY A 377 -5.82 -16.73 5.70
CA GLY A 377 -4.92 -17.86 5.48
C GLY A 377 -3.94 -17.69 4.32
N SER A 378 -4.03 -16.58 3.58
CA SER A 378 -3.11 -16.21 2.50
C SER A 378 -2.07 -15.20 2.99
N PHE A 379 -0.93 -15.15 2.32
CA PHE A 379 0.04 -14.06 2.49
C PHE A 379 -0.65 -12.72 2.19
N HIS A 380 -0.34 -11.70 2.96
CA HIS A 380 -0.90 -10.36 2.77
C HIS A 380 0.16 -9.28 2.68
N GLU A 381 1.08 -9.24 3.66
CA GLU A 381 2.08 -8.18 3.76
C GLU A 381 3.32 -8.67 4.50
N SER A 382 4.51 -8.15 4.19
CA SER A 382 5.73 -8.48 4.92
C SER A 382 6.78 -7.38 4.91
N SER A 383 7.66 -7.42 5.91
CA SER A 383 8.83 -6.56 5.99
C SER A 383 10.03 -7.36 6.49
N VAL A 384 11.22 -6.97 6.05
CA VAL A 384 12.48 -7.61 6.41
C VAL A 384 13.49 -6.54 6.76
N SER A 385 14.04 -6.59 7.97
CA SER A 385 15.08 -5.68 8.40
C SER A 385 16.45 -6.04 7.81
N GLU A 386 17.39 -5.11 7.92
CA GLU A 386 18.82 -5.43 7.79
C GLU A 386 19.28 -6.35 8.93
N TYR A 387 20.35 -7.11 8.67
CA TYR A 387 20.99 -7.93 9.70
C TYR A 387 21.70 -7.05 10.73
N GLN A 388 21.47 -7.33 12.00
CA GLN A 388 22.21 -6.77 13.14
C GLN A 388 23.23 -7.81 13.60
N ASP A 389 24.50 -7.39 13.74
CA ASP A 389 25.56 -8.24 14.27
C ASP A 389 25.64 -8.09 15.81
N PRO A 390 25.93 -9.16 16.57
CA PRO A 390 26.14 -9.08 18.02
C PRO A 390 27.22 -8.06 18.39
N ILE A 391 27.02 -7.36 19.52
CA ILE A 391 27.95 -6.37 20.07
C ILE A 391 29.09 -7.04 20.83
#